data_AF-A0A5J4E5G2-F1
#
_entry.id   AF-A0A5J4E5G2-F1
#
_cell.length_a   1.000
_cell.length_b   1.000
_cell.length_c   1.000
_cell.angle_alpha   90.00
_cell.angle_beta   90.00
_cell.angle_gamma   90.00
#
_symmetry.space_group_name_H-M   'P 1'
#
loop_
_entity.id
_entity.type
_entity.pdbx_description
1 polymer ?
#
loop_
_entity_poly.entity_id
_entity_poly.type
_entity_poly.pdbx_seq_one_letter_code
_entity_poly.pdbx_strand_id
1 'polypeptide(L)'
;MDIVYVLIGSGVLILIFLILWLRERRQARMEYIAYGLRSSEDNTDNTRTNVTAIEDGFNETISRLEDLGEVSQDEWGQWIWTESGKPVGKLINKK
;
A
#
# COMPACT_ATOMS: atom_id res chain seq x y z
N MET A 1 -44.04 40.82 -19.64
CA MET A 1 -42.95 40.08 -18.95
C MET A 1 -41.66 40.58 -19.55
N ASP A 2 -41.00 41.53 -18.90
CA ASP A 2 -39.80 42.16 -19.46
C ASP A 2 -38.62 41.20 -19.44
N ILE A 3 -37.79 41.28 -20.48
CA ILE A 3 -36.57 40.49 -20.66
C ILE A 3 -35.62 40.56 -19.44
N VAL A 4 -35.71 41.66 -18.70
CA VAL A 4 -34.98 41.91 -17.45
C VAL A 4 -35.30 40.87 -16.38
N TYR A 5 -36.59 40.51 -16.21
CA TYR A 5 -36.98 39.49 -15.22
C TYR A 5 -36.50 38.10 -15.60
N VAL A 6 -36.42 37.80 -16.90
CA VAL A 6 -35.89 36.53 -17.41
C VAL A 6 -34.38 36.44 -17.17
N LEU A 7 -33.64 37.54 -17.38
CA LEU A 7 -32.21 37.61 -17.10
C LEU A 7 -31.88 37.49 -15.61
N ILE A 8 -32.67 38.13 -14.75
CA ILE A 8 -32.49 38.02 -13.29
C ILE A 8 -32.80 36.59 -12.83
N GLY A 9 -33.90 36.01 -13.31
CA GLY A 9 -34.29 34.63 -12.97
C GLY A 9 -33.25 33.59 -13.40
N SER A 10 -32.71 33.70 -14.62
CA SER A 10 -31.67 32.79 -15.10
C SER A 10 -30.35 32.96 -14.33
N GLY A 11 -29.98 34.19 -14.00
CA GLY A 11 -28.80 34.48 -13.17
C GLY A 11 -28.87 33.82 -11.79
N VAL A 12 -30.03 33.88 -11.13
CA VAL A 12 -30.25 33.23 -9.83
C VAL A 12 -30.15 31.70 -9.93
N LEU A 13 -30.74 31.10 -10.98
CA LEU A 13 -30.66 29.65 -11.20
C LEU A 13 -29.22 29.17 -11.44
N ILE A 14 -28.46 29.91 -12.25
CA ILE A 14 -27.04 29.60 -12.51
C ILE A 14 -26.22 29.71 -11.22
N LEU A 15 -26.48 30.71 -10.39
CA LEU A 15 -25.79 30.90 -9.12
C LEU A 15 -26.06 29.75 -8.15
N ILE A 16 -27.32 29.33 -8.02
CA ILE A 16 -27.71 28.18 -7.18
C ILE A 16 -27.03 26.91 -7.67
N PHE A 17 -27.04 26.68 -8.99
CA PHE A 17 -26.37 25.53 -9.59
C PHE A 17 -24.87 25.51 -9.27
N LEU A 18 -24.18 26.65 -9.41
CA LEU A 18 -22.76 26.75 -9.07
C LEU A 18 -22.47 26.45 -7.60
N ILE A 19 -23.28 26.98 -6.68
CA ILE A 19 -23.11 26.74 -5.23
C ILE A 19 -23.27 25.25 -4.91
N LEU A 20 -24.31 24.59 -5.46
CA LEU A 20 -24.53 23.16 -5.27
C LEU A 20 -23.40 22.33 -5.88
N TRP A 21 -22.96 22.69 -7.09
CA TRP A 21 -21.85 22.03 -7.77
C TRP A 21 -20.53 22.11 -7.00
N LEU A 22 -20.20 23.30 -6.47
CA LEU A 22 -19.02 23.52 -5.63
C LEU A 22 -19.09 22.74 -4.32
N ARG A 23 -20.28 22.67 -3.69
CA ARG A 23 -20.51 21.89 -2.47
C ARG A 23 -20.31 20.40 -2.72
N GLU A 24 -20.88 19.87 -3.79
CA GLU A 24 -20.73 18.46 -4.19
C GLU A 24 -19.26 18.09 -4.44
N ARG A 25 -18.54 18.92 -5.21
CA ARG A 25 -17.09 18.74 -5.45
C ARG A 25 -16.26 18.74 -4.18
N ARG A 26 -16.66 19.49 -3.15
CA ARG A 26 -15.97 19.50 -1.85
C ARG A 26 -16.29 18.23 -1.05
N GLN A 27 -17.54 17.79 -1.03
CA GLN A 27 -17.94 16.54 -0.37
C GLN A 27 -17.28 15.32 -1.02
N ALA A 28 -17.28 15.24 -2.34
CA ALA A 28 -16.61 14.16 -3.09
C ALA A 28 -15.10 14.09 -2.81
N ARG A 29 -14.42 15.23 -2.57
CA ARG A 29 -13.00 15.24 -2.17
C ARG A 29 -12.81 14.70 -0.75
N MET A 30 -13.66 15.10 0.20
CA MET A 30 -13.57 14.57 1.57
C MET A 30 -13.82 13.07 1.62
N GLU A 31 -14.80 12.60 0.84
CA GLU A 31 -15.15 11.19 0.74
C GLU A 31 -14.03 10.39 0.07
N TYR A 32 -13.46 10.88 -1.04
CA TYR A 32 -12.28 10.28 -1.67
C TYR A 32 -11.06 10.23 -0.74
N ILE A 33 -10.83 11.28 0.07
CA ILE A 33 -9.73 11.31 1.05
C ILE A 33 -10.00 10.30 2.17
N ALA A 34 -11.22 10.21 2.69
CA ALA A 34 -11.59 9.27 3.74
C ALA A 34 -11.49 7.81 3.29
N TYR A 35 -12.01 7.48 2.10
CA TYR A 35 -11.87 6.13 1.53
C TYR A 35 -10.42 5.82 1.10
N GLY A 36 -9.69 6.82 0.59
CA GLY A 36 -8.27 6.69 0.24
C GLY A 36 -7.37 6.45 1.46
N LEU A 37 -7.62 7.14 2.58
CA LEU A 37 -6.92 6.93 3.85
C LEU A 37 -7.21 5.55 4.43
N ARG A 38 -8.48 5.13 4.44
CA ARG A 38 -8.88 3.81 4.97
C ARG A 38 -8.32 2.65 4.16
N SER A 39 -8.29 2.77 2.82
CA SER A 39 -7.66 1.77 1.93
C SER A 39 -6.14 1.65 2.14
N SER A 40 -5.47 2.75 2.48
CA SER A 40 -4.04 2.73 2.76
C SER A 40 -3.73 2.11 4.12
N GLU A 41 -4.61 2.25 5.11
CA GLU A 41 -4.44 1.68 6.45
C GLU A 41 -4.67 0.16 6.42
N ASP A 42 -5.74 -0.31 5.79
CA ASP A 42 -6.07 -1.74 5.70
C ASP A 42 -5.07 -2.56 4.85
N ASN A 43 -4.46 -1.94 3.82
CA ASN A 43 -3.40 -2.62 3.03
C ASN A 43 -2.06 -2.66 3.74
N THR A 44 -1.75 -1.68 4.59
CA THR A 44 -0.46 -1.63 5.28
C THR A 44 -0.40 -2.65 6.40
N ASP A 45 -1.49 -2.85 7.15
CA ASP A 45 -1.55 -3.85 8.22
C ASP A 45 -1.56 -5.28 7.66
N ASN A 46 -2.37 -5.59 6.64
CA ASN A 46 -2.35 -6.93 6.02
C ASN A 46 -1.00 -7.26 5.38
N THR A 47 -0.34 -6.29 4.73
CA THR A 47 0.99 -6.51 4.15
C THR A 47 2.05 -6.70 5.24
N ARG A 48 1.98 -5.91 6.32
CA ARG A 48 2.93 -6.00 7.44
C ARG A 48 2.77 -7.30 8.21
N THR A 49 1.55 -7.73 8.52
CA THR A 49 1.28 -9.01 9.16
C THR A 49 1.74 -10.20 8.30
N ASN A 50 1.52 -10.14 6.98
CA ASN A 50 1.94 -11.20 6.08
C ASN A 50 3.47 -11.26 5.94
N VAL A 51 4.16 -10.10 5.91
CA VAL A 51 5.63 -10.05 5.89
C VAL A 51 6.22 -10.59 7.20
N THR A 52 5.68 -10.21 8.36
CA THR A 52 6.16 -10.73 9.65
C THR A 52 5.97 -12.24 9.76
N ALA A 53 4.82 -12.78 9.32
CA ALA A 53 4.60 -14.22 9.31
C ALA A 53 5.59 -14.98 8.39
N ILE A 54 5.98 -14.37 7.27
CA ILE A 54 6.99 -14.95 6.36
C ILE A 54 8.39 -14.88 6.98
N GLU A 55 8.75 -13.77 7.63
CA GLU A 55 10.03 -13.61 8.33
C GLU A 55 10.18 -14.61 9.48
N ASP A 56 9.12 -14.82 10.26
CA ASP A 56 9.10 -15.80 11.36
C ASP A 56 9.30 -17.23 10.83
N GLY A 57 8.60 -17.60 9.76
CA GLY A 57 8.75 -18.92 9.13
C GLY A 57 10.13 -19.12 8.48
N PHE A 58 10.71 -18.06 7.93
CA PHE A 58 12.07 -18.09 7.38
C PHE A 58 13.10 -18.30 8.49
N ASN A 59 13.01 -17.53 9.58
CA ASN A 59 13.92 -17.66 10.72
C ASN A 59 13.84 -19.04 11.38
N GLU A 60 12.64 -19.59 11.54
CA GLU A 60 12.47 -20.94 12.08
C GLU A 60 13.12 -22.00 11.18
N THR A 61 12.95 -21.87 9.85
CA THR A 61 13.53 -22.80 8.89
C THR A 61 15.05 -22.72 8.88
N ILE A 62 15.62 -21.51 8.90
CA ILE A 62 17.06 -21.30 8.92
C ILE A 62 17.68 -21.84 10.22
N SER A 63 17.05 -21.61 11.38
CA SER A 63 17.51 -22.17 12.65
C SER A 63 17.54 -23.69 12.63
N ARG A 64 16.54 -24.36 12.03
CA ARG A 64 16.56 -25.82 11.87
C ARG A 64 17.66 -26.29 10.92
N LEU A 65 17.94 -25.54 9.86
CA LEU A 65 19.04 -25.85 8.93
C LEU A 65 20.42 -25.64 9.57
N GLU A 66 20.55 -24.69 10.48
CA GLU A 66 21.74 -24.46 11.28
C GLU A 66 21.96 -25.62 12.26
N ASP A 67 20.91 -26.06 12.96
CA ASP A 67 20.95 -27.23 13.86
C ASP A 67 21.38 -28.52 13.12
N LEU A 68 21.02 -28.64 11.84
CA LEU A 68 21.43 -29.75 10.97
C LEU A 68 22.85 -29.59 10.42
N GLY A 69 23.48 -28.43 10.59
CA GLY A 69 24.81 -28.11 10.06
C GLY A 69 24.84 -27.85 8.55
N GLU A 70 23.69 -27.62 7.93
CA GLU A 70 23.58 -27.36 6.48
C GLU A 70 23.84 -25.88 6.12
N VAL A 71 23.61 -24.97 7.07
CA VAL A 71 23.88 -23.54 6.91
C VAL A 71 24.69 -23.00 8.09
N SER A 72 25.49 -21.98 7.83
CA SER A 72 26.30 -21.26 8.83
C SER A 72 26.28 -19.77 8.52
N GLN A 73 26.60 -18.92 9.50
CA GLN A 73 26.79 -17.49 9.29
C GLN A 73 28.24 -17.18 8.93
N ASP A 74 28.45 -16.28 7.97
CA ASP A 74 29.75 -15.71 7.65
C ASP A 74 30.15 -14.56 8.61
N GLU A 75 31.36 -14.01 8.42
CA GLU A 75 31.88 -12.90 9.24
C GLU A 75 31.08 -11.60 9.13
N TRP A 76 30.16 -11.50 8.16
CA TRP A 76 29.26 -10.37 7.93
C TRP A 76 27.82 -10.65 8.37
N GLY A 77 27.56 -11.82 8.96
CA GLY A 77 26.24 -12.24 9.42
C GLY A 77 25.30 -12.70 8.30
N GLN A 78 25.80 -13.02 7.10
CA GLN A 78 25.01 -13.62 6.04
C GLN A 78 24.97 -15.14 6.17
N TRP A 79 23.79 -15.72 5.96
CA TRP A 79 23.61 -17.16 5.91
C TRP A 79 24.21 -17.74 4.63
N ILE A 80 25.10 -18.70 4.79
CA ILE A 80 25.75 -19.43 3.70
C ILE A 80 25.51 -20.94 3.84
N TRP A 81 25.37 -21.64 2.71
CA TRP A 81 25.35 -23.10 2.69
C TRP A 81 26.73 -23.65 3.05
N THR A 82 26.82 -24.57 4.00
CA THR A 82 28.10 -25.15 4.47
C THR A 82 28.79 -25.95 3.37
N GLU A 83 28.05 -26.68 2.55
CA GLU A 83 28.62 -27.49 1.46
C GLU A 83 29.20 -26.66 0.31
N SER A 84 28.60 -25.50 0.01
CA SER A 84 28.92 -24.74 -1.22
C SER A 84 29.50 -23.36 -0.97
N GLY A 85 29.45 -22.84 0.26
CA GLY A 85 29.85 -21.48 0.61
C GLY A 85 29.02 -20.39 -0.07
N LYS A 86 27.91 -20.76 -0.74
CA LYS A 86 27.05 -19.81 -1.45
C LYS A 86 26.03 -19.21 -0.48
N PRO A 87 25.65 -17.93 -0.68
CA PRO A 87 24.64 -17.31 0.15
C PRO A 87 23.27 -17.97 -0.05
N VAL A 88 22.59 -18.20 1.06
CA VAL A 88 21.21 -18.70 1.07
C VAL A 88 20.31 -17.61 0.46
N GLY A 89 19.47 -17.97 -0.51
CA GLY A 89 18.54 -17.04 -1.16
C GLY A 89 19.02 -16.38 -2.47
N LYS A 90 20.27 -16.60 -2.92
CA LYS A 90 20.61 -16.27 -4.32
C LYS A 90 19.92 -17.29 -5.24
N LEU A 91 18.85 -16.85 -5.90
CA LEU A 91 18.28 -17.53 -7.06
C LEU A 91 19.45 -17.90 -7.98
N ILE A 92 19.66 -19.20 -8.16
CA ILE A 92 20.60 -19.72 -9.15
C ILE A 92 20.12 -19.14 -10.47
N ASN A 93 20.79 -18.10 -10.96
CA ASN A 93 20.49 -17.50 -12.24
C ASN A 93 20.93 -18.52 -13.28
N LYS A 94 20.02 -19.45 -13.61
CA LYS A 94 20.19 -20.49 -14.61
C LYS A 94 20.24 -19.76 -15.95
N LYS A 95 21.46 -19.51 -16.40
CA LYS A 95 21.77 -19.02 -17.74
C LYS A 95 21.36 -20.05 -18.79
#